data_AF-A0A015KWM7-F1
#
_entry.id   AF-A0A015KWM7-F1
#
_cell.length_a   1.000
_cell.length_b   1.000
_cell.length_c   1.000
_cell.angle_alpha   90.00
_cell.angle_beta   90.00
_cell.angle_gamma   90.00
#
_symmetry.space_group_name_H-M   'P 1'
#
loop_
_entity.id
_entity.type
_entity.pdbx_description
1 polymer ?
#
loop_
_entity_poly.entity_id
_entity_poly.type
_entity_poly.pdbx_seq_one_letter_code
_entity_poly.pdbx_strand_id
1 'polypeptide(L)'
;MDPRFKLQYYKDNKWEDSYIQEAKRQVFKLWKSTYKGNSADDDESCEDDDELFGHIFKKRKLDKDELSIYLDEKVIPRKTDILA
;
A
#
# COMPACT_ATOMS: atom_id res chain seq x y z
N MET A 1 6.71 -8.00 10.90
CA MET A 1 7.27 -8.66 9.70
C MET A 1 6.74 -7.94 8.47
N ASP A 2 7.61 -7.46 7.59
CA ASP A 2 7.18 -6.79 6.34
C ASP A 2 6.52 -7.81 5.39
N PRO A 3 5.26 -7.58 4.95
CA PRO A 3 4.57 -8.48 4.03
C PRO A 3 5.34 -8.78 2.75
N ARG A 4 6.18 -7.84 2.30
CA ARG A 4 6.97 -7.98 1.07
C ARG A 4 7.98 -9.12 1.15
N PHE A 5 8.57 -9.38 2.33
CA PHE A 5 9.48 -10.52 2.52
C PHE A 5 8.75 -11.86 2.36
N LYS A 6 7.51 -11.96 2.83
CA LYS A 6 6.71 -13.17 2.71
C LYS A 6 6.28 -13.42 1.26
N LEU A 7 5.93 -12.36 0.52
CA LEU A 7 5.66 -12.45 -0.92
C LEU A 7 6.91 -12.86 -1.71
N GLN A 8 8.07 -12.30 -1.38
CA GLN A 8 9.34 -12.68 -2.00
C GLN A 8 9.67 -14.16 -1.74
N TYR A 9 9.49 -14.62 -0.49
CA TYR A 9 9.68 -16.03 -0.15
C TYR A 9 8.83 -16.98 -1.02
N TYR A 10 7.55 -16.67 -1.24
CA TYR A 10 6.70 -17.49 -2.10
C TYR A 10 7.18 -17.53 -3.56
N LYS A 11 7.66 -16.40 -4.08
CA LYS A 11 8.27 -16.32 -5.42
C LYS A 11 9.55 -17.16 -5.50
N ASP A 12 10.45 -17.02 -4.53
CA ASP A 12 11.74 -17.72 -4.50
C ASP A 12 11.56 -19.24 -4.41
N ASN A 13 10.54 -19.69 -3.69
CA ASN A 13 10.22 -21.10 -3.53
C ASN A 13 9.30 -21.64 -4.63
N LYS A 14 8.97 -20.85 -5.66
CA LYS A 14 8.11 -21.24 -6.79
C LYS A 14 6.74 -21.79 -6.36
N TRP A 15 6.12 -21.14 -5.38
CA TRP A 15 4.77 -21.52 -4.94
C TRP A 15 3.75 -21.16 -6.00
N GLU A 16 2.62 -21.87 -5.99
CA GLU A 16 1.49 -21.55 -6.87
C GLU A 16 1.03 -20.10 -6.68
N ASP A 17 0.72 -19.42 -7.79
CA ASP A 17 0.30 -18.02 -7.79
C ASP A 17 -0.94 -17.76 -6.93
N SER A 18 -1.79 -18.80 -6.75
CA SER A 18 -2.96 -18.76 -5.87
C SER A 18 -2.59 -18.43 -4.42
N TYR A 19 -1.47 -18.94 -3.89
CA TYR A 19 -1.00 -18.62 -2.54
C TYR A 19 -0.47 -17.18 -2.45
N ILE A 20 0.17 -16.68 -3.51
CA ILE A 20 0.67 -15.30 -3.57
C ILE A 20 -0.51 -14.32 -3.60
N GLN A 21 -1.54 -14.63 -4.40
CA GLN A 21 -2.80 -13.87 -4.48
C GLN A 21 -3.53 -13.86 -3.14
N GLU A 22 -3.61 -15.01 -2.47
CA GLU A 22 -4.23 -15.14 -1.14
C GLU A 22 -3.52 -14.27 -0.11
N ALA A 23 -2.18 -14.33 -0.07
CA ALA A 23 -1.39 -13.53 0.85
C ALA A 23 -1.58 -12.03 0.60
N LYS A 24 -1.57 -11.59 -0.67
CA LYS A 24 -1.89 -10.19 -1.05
C LYS A 24 -3.28 -9.78 -0.55
N ARG A 25 -4.29 -10.64 -0.72
CA ARG A 25 -5.67 -10.39 -0.29
C ARG A 25 -5.77 -10.22 1.22
N GLN A 26 -5.07 -11.04 2.01
CA GLN A 26 -5.06 -10.91 3.47
C GLN A 26 -4.44 -9.58 3.92
N VAL A 27 -3.33 -9.17 3.32
CA VAL A 27 -2.68 -7.88 3.60
C VAL A 27 -3.60 -6.72 3.24
N PHE A 28 -4.27 -6.79 2.09
CA PHE A 28 -5.23 -5.78 1.66
C PHE A 28 -6.42 -5.67 2.62
N LYS A 29 -6.96 -6.81 3.07
CA LYS A 29 -8.06 -6.85 4.04
C LYS A 29 -7.64 -6.23 5.38
N LEU A 30 -6.45 -6.55 5.88
CA LEU A 30 -5.90 -5.96 7.11
C LEU A 30 -5.72 -4.46 6.95
N TRP A 31 -5.08 -4.00 5.86
CA TRP A 31 -4.87 -2.58 5.61
C TRP A 31 -6.19 -1.81 5.54
N LYS A 32 -7.17 -2.34 4.81
CA LYS A 32 -8.50 -1.74 4.71
C LYS A 32 -9.18 -1.64 6.08
N SER A 33 -9.06 -2.68 6.91
CA SER A 33 -9.67 -2.69 8.25
C SER A 33 -8.97 -1.76 9.24
N THR A 34 -7.65 -1.64 9.19
CA THR A 34 -6.86 -0.92 10.20
C THR A 34 -6.63 0.54 9.83
N TYR A 35 -6.44 0.85 8.55
CA TYR A 35 -6.03 2.18 8.08
C TYR A 35 -7.10 2.88 7.24
N LYS A 36 -7.96 2.15 6.53
CA LYS A 36 -9.01 2.75 5.66
C LYS A 36 -10.36 2.96 6.38
N GLY A 37 -10.59 2.31 7.51
CA GLY A 37 -11.90 2.24 8.17
C GLY A 37 -12.03 2.92 9.54
N ASN A 38 -11.02 3.65 10.01
CA ASN A 38 -11.06 4.36 11.30
C ASN A 38 -11.15 5.89 11.18
N SER A 39 -11.33 6.43 9.97
CA SER A 39 -11.88 7.79 9.81
C SER A 39 -13.38 7.73 10.07
N ALA A 40 -13.76 7.48 11.33
CA ALA A 40 -15.09 7.74 11.85
C ALA A 40 -15.19 9.17 12.40
N ASP A 41 -14.50 10.11 11.75
CA ASP A 41 -14.62 11.56 11.88
C ASP A 41 -14.13 12.15 10.55
N ASP A 42 -15.01 12.23 9.57
CA ASP A 42 -15.05 13.34 8.61
C ASP A 42 -16.46 13.36 7.98
N ASP A 43 -17.45 13.53 8.86
CA ASP A 43 -18.68 14.23 8.49
C ASP A 43 -18.43 15.72 8.78
N GLU A 44 -17.56 16.35 8.00
CA GLU A 44 -17.65 17.78 7.80
C GLU A 44 -17.67 18.03 6.29
N SER A 45 -18.87 18.34 5.81
CA SER A 45 -19.09 19.01 4.55
C SER A 45 -18.35 20.35 4.56
N CYS A 46 -17.05 20.35 4.34
CA CYS A 46 -16.31 21.55 3.97
C CYS A 46 -16.47 21.74 2.46
N GLU A 47 -17.55 22.41 2.08
CA GLU A 47 -17.57 23.26 0.89
C GLU A 47 -16.58 24.42 1.10
N ASP A 48 -15.29 24.11 1.24
CA ASP A 48 -14.22 25.09 1.07
C ASP A 48 -13.35 24.55 -0.06
N ASP A 49 -13.60 25.12 -1.24
CA ASP A 49 -12.76 25.00 -2.42
C ASP A 49 -11.40 25.63 -2.10
N ASP A 50 -10.56 24.89 -1.38
CA ASP A 50 -9.16 25.24 -1.18
C ASP A 50 -8.45 25.15 -2.54
N GLU A 51 -8.58 26.17 -3.39
CA GLU A 51 -8.04 26.23 -4.75
C GLU A 51 -6.54 25.91 -4.78
N LEU A 52 -5.82 26.26 -3.71
CA LEU A 52 -4.41 25.94 -3.50
C LEU A 52 -4.16 24.44 -3.34
N PHE A 53 -4.86 23.77 -2.42
CA PHE A 53 -4.74 22.32 -2.24
C PHE A 53 -5.33 21.57 -3.44
N GLY A 54 -6.42 22.07 -4.01
CA GLY A 54 -6.98 21.64 -5.28
C GLY A 54 -5.94 21.69 -6.39
N HIS A 55 -5.14 22.74 -6.52
CA HIS A 55 -4.09 22.86 -7.55
C HIS A 55 -2.88 21.96 -7.26
N ILE A 56 -2.45 21.86 -5.99
CA ILE A 56 -1.30 21.05 -5.57
C ILE A 56 -1.61 19.54 -5.67
N PHE A 57 -2.84 19.13 -5.30
CA PHE A 57 -3.26 17.73 -5.20
C PHE A 57 -4.16 17.25 -6.35
N LYS A 58 -4.68 18.13 -7.24
CA LYS A 58 -5.42 17.70 -8.46
C LYS A 58 -4.61 16.78 -9.36
N LYS A 59 -3.30 16.93 -9.39
CA LYS A 59 -2.42 16.11 -10.24
C LYS A 59 -1.70 15.05 -9.41
N ARG A 60 -2.45 13.98 -9.12
CA ARG A 60 -2.04 12.57 -9.24
C ARG A 60 -3.18 11.72 -8.68
N LYS A 61 -4.26 11.56 -9.45
CA LYS A 61 -5.05 10.32 -9.33
C LYS A 61 -4.13 9.22 -9.84
N LEU A 62 -3.33 8.65 -8.94
CA LEU A 62 -2.60 7.43 -9.24
C LEU A 62 -3.66 6.37 -9.51
N ASP A 63 -3.70 5.84 -10.72
CA ASP A 63 -4.61 4.74 -11.10
C ASP A 63 -4.45 3.49 -10.21
N LYS A 64 -3.38 3.45 -9.41
CA LYS A 64 -3.02 2.36 -8.51
C LYS A 64 -3.10 2.82 -7.05
N ASP A 65 -3.74 1.99 -6.24
CA ASP A 65 -3.82 2.14 -4.79
C ASP A 65 -2.41 2.16 -4.15
N GLU A 66 -2.21 3.00 -3.13
CA GLU A 66 -0.90 3.18 -2.47
C GLU A 66 -0.33 1.86 -1.96
N LEU A 67 -1.17 0.99 -1.40
CA LEU A 67 -0.76 -0.32 -0.92
C LEU A 67 -0.25 -1.22 -2.07
N SER A 68 -0.85 -1.10 -3.25
CA SER A 68 -0.40 -1.85 -4.43
C SER A 68 0.99 -1.40 -4.86
N ILE A 69 1.24 -0.08 -4.85
CA ILE A 69 2.55 0.50 -5.16
C ILE A 69 3.61 -0.03 -4.19
N TYR A 70 3.30 -0.02 -2.89
CA TYR A 70 4.19 -0.52 -1.85
C TYR A 70 4.53 -2.01 -2.02
N LEU A 71 3.53 -2.85 -2.31
CA LEU A 71 3.74 -4.30 -2.47
C LEU A 71 4.49 -4.68 -3.75
N ASP A 72 4.43 -3.85 -4.78
CA ASP A 72 5.12 -4.07 -6.05
C ASP A 72 6.54 -3.47 -6.07
N GLU A 73 6.88 -2.63 -5.09
CA GLU A 73 8.22 -2.07 -4.93
C GLU A 73 9.28 -3.17 -4.68
N LYS A 74 10.49 -2.97 -5.22
CA LYS A 74 11.59 -3.93 -5.03
C LYS A 74 11.94 -4.05 -3.55
N VAL A 75 11.97 -5.29 -3.07
CA VAL A 75 12.41 -5.59 -1.71
C VAL A 75 13.92 -5.37 -1.62
N ILE A 76 14.33 -4.42 -0.79
CA ILE A 76 15.75 -4.18 -0.51
C ILE A 76 16.30 -5.41 0.24
N PRO A 77 17.41 -6.02 -0.20
CA PRO A 77 17.97 -7.18 0.47
C PRO A 77 18.32 -6.83 1.92
N ARG A 78 18.01 -7.74 2.86
CA ARG A 78 18.25 -7.55 4.31
C ARG A 78 19.69 -7.20 4.70
N LYS A 79 20.65 -7.36 3.78
CA LYS A 79 22.09 -7.08 3.96
C LYS A 79 22.57 -5.76 3.35
N THR A 80 21.69 -4.91 2.83
CA THR A 80 22.11 -3.56 2.43
C THR A 80 22.37 -2.74 3.67
N ASP A 81 23.62 -2.33 3.85
CA ASP A 81 23.95 -1.27 4.77
C ASP A 81 23.30 0.02 4.26
N ILE A 82 22.37 0.56 5.04
CA ILE A 82 21.64 1.80 4.74
C ILE A 82 22.49 3.05 5.02
N LEU A 83 23.70 2.87 5.56
CA LEU A 83 24.65 3.91 5.91
C LEU A 83 25.99 3.80 5.15
N ALA A 84 26.13 2.87 4.21
CA ALA A 84 27.36 2.66 3.45
C ALA A 84 27.53 3.66 2.29
#